data_AF-A0AAX2LZD2-F1
#
_entry.id   AF-A0AAX2LZD2-F1
#
_cell.length_a   1.000
_cell.length_b   1.000
_cell.length_c   1.000
_cell.angle_alpha   90.00
_cell.angle_beta   90.00
_cell.angle_gamma   90.00
#
_symmetry.space_group_name_H-M   'P 1'
#
loop_
_entity.id
_entity.type
_entity.pdbx_description
1 polymer ?
#
loop_
_entity_poly.entity_id
_entity_poly.type
_entity_poly.pdbx_seq_one_letter_code
_entity_poly.pdbx_strand_id
1 'polypeptide(L)'
;MYYLLDFSTCKCENEKFDLAYKIFKQDFIEVPLYLAGCIYIDPQSHKKHKGKEKIFWHITTRENKQNKTREFDSQRACRINWIKQIIINHTHPEIKAFYYKEKRAIRFYLWLHNHNFIVILQKLGRSSSFLVTSFYIDKGYNKNIYEKRYRNYINGNDIELKNCEWF
;
A
#
# COMPACT_ATOMS: atom_id res chain seq x y z
N MET A 1 18.38 -1.75 -1.99
CA MET A 1 18.14 -0.99 -3.24
C MET A 1 16.72 -1.30 -3.72
N TYR A 2 15.87 -0.28 -3.89
CA TYR A 2 14.47 -0.44 -4.28
C TYR A 2 14.35 -0.55 -5.81
N TYR A 3 14.38 -1.77 -6.35
CA TYR A 3 14.28 -2.00 -7.79
C TYR A 3 12.84 -1.90 -8.29
N LEU A 4 12.66 -1.31 -9.48
CA LEU A 4 11.39 -1.29 -10.17
C LEU A 4 11.22 -2.58 -10.97
N LEU A 5 10.01 -3.14 -10.94
CA LEU A 5 9.62 -4.20 -11.85
C LEU A 5 9.59 -3.64 -13.27
N ASP A 6 10.38 -4.25 -14.16
CA ASP A 6 10.46 -3.86 -15.56
C ASP A 6 9.32 -4.47 -16.37
N PHE A 7 8.67 -3.63 -17.18
CA PHE A 7 7.59 -4.01 -18.09
C PHE A 7 8.00 -3.83 -19.56
N SER A 8 9.26 -3.51 -19.86
CA SER A 8 9.77 -3.23 -21.22
C SER A 8 9.56 -4.40 -22.19
N THR A 9 9.61 -5.63 -21.69
CA THR A 9 9.42 -6.85 -22.49
C THR A 9 7.95 -7.25 -22.67
N CYS A 10 7.01 -6.59 -21.99
CA CYS A 10 5.59 -6.90 -22.08
C CYS A 10 4.98 -6.31 -23.35
N LYS A 11 4.35 -7.16 -24.18
CA LYS A 11 3.75 -6.80 -25.47
C LYS A 11 2.36 -6.18 -25.35
N CYS A 12 1.67 -6.44 -24.25
CA CYS A 12 0.33 -5.90 -23.98
C CYS A 12 0.10 -5.64 -22.48
N GLU A 13 -1.01 -5.00 -22.14
CA GLU A 13 -1.36 -4.69 -20.74
C GLU A 13 -1.61 -5.94 -19.90
N ASN A 14 -2.21 -6.99 -20.48
CA ASN A 14 -2.43 -8.25 -19.78
C ASN A 14 -1.11 -8.89 -19.33
N GLU A 15 -0.07 -8.86 -20.17
CA GLU A 15 1.26 -9.36 -19.78
C GLU A 15 1.86 -8.56 -18.62
N LYS A 16 1.62 -7.24 -18.56
CA LYS A 16 2.06 -6.40 -17.43
C LYS A 16 1.34 -6.78 -16.15
N PHE A 17 0.03 -7.00 -16.21
CA PHE A 17 -0.74 -7.47 -15.06
C PHE A 17 -0.30 -8.86 -14.60
N ASP A 18 -0.04 -9.78 -15.53
CA ASP A 18 0.40 -11.13 -15.17
C ASP A 18 1.79 -11.13 -14.54
N LEU A 19 2.71 -10.29 -15.04
CA LEU A 19 4.02 -10.10 -14.43
C LEU A 19 3.91 -9.51 -13.01
N ALA A 20 3.14 -8.43 -12.83
CA ALA A 20 2.92 -7.84 -11.51
C ALA A 20 2.21 -8.83 -10.56
N TYR A 21 1.28 -9.63 -11.07
CA TYR A 21 0.52 -10.59 -10.26
C TYR A 21 1.39 -11.76 -9.78
N LYS A 22 2.41 -12.17 -10.54
CA LYS A 22 3.40 -13.14 -10.07
C LYS A 22 4.07 -12.66 -8.78
N ILE A 23 4.51 -11.39 -8.75
CA ILE A 23 5.11 -10.78 -7.55
C ILE A 23 4.07 -10.68 -6.42
N PHE A 24 2.86 -10.23 -6.72
CA PHE A 24 1.79 -10.14 -5.72
C PHE A 24 1.51 -11.49 -5.06
N LYS A 25 1.42 -12.57 -5.83
CA LYS A 25 1.19 -13.91 -5.27
C LYS A 25 2.33 -14.36 -4.38
N GLN A 26 3.57 -14.21 -4.83
CA GLN A 26 4.76 -14.55 -4.05
C GLN A 26 4.80 -13.78 -2.72
N ASP A 27 4.38 -12.52 -2.74
CA ASP A 27 4.50 -11.63 -1.58
C ASP A 27 3.34 -11.70 -0.59
N PHE A 28 2.12 -12.02 -1.05
CA PHE A 28 0.90 -11.93 -0.23
C PHE A 28 0.06 -13.20 -0.17
N ILE A 29 0.28 -14.19 -1.05
CA ILE A 29 -0.59 -15.37 -1.19
C ILE A 29 0.16 -16.66 -0.85
N GLU A 30 1.34 -16.85 -1.46
CA GLU A 30 2.12 -18.09 -1.34
C GLU A 30 2.80 -18.21 0.03
N VAL A 31 3.13 -17.07 0.64
CA VAL A 31 3.75 -16.98 1.97
C VAL A 31 2.98 -15.95 2.80
N PRO A 32 2.64 -16.25 4.07
CA PRO A 32 1.98 -15.30 4.93
C PRO A 32 2.91 -14.11 5.23
N LEU A 33 2.35 -12.90 5.13
CA LEU A 33 3.06 -11.66 5.44
C LEU A 33 2.58 -11.13 6.78
N TYR A 34 3.52 -10.70 7.64
CA TYR A 34 3.23 -10.13 8.95
C TYR A 34 3.85 -8.74 9.10
N LEU A 35 3.05 -7.78 9.55
CA LEU A 35 3.52 -6.51 10.09
C LEU A 35 3.98 -6.72 11.54
N ALA A 36 5.13 -6.14 11.90
CA ALA A 36 5.74 -6.28 13.22
C ALA A 36 5.93 -7.74 13.69
N GLY A 37 6.00 -8.69 12.76
CA GLY A 37 6.13 -10.11 13.04
C GLY A 37 4.88 -10.79 13.63
N CYS A 38 3.82 -10.04 13.98
CA CYS A 38 2.66 -10.58 14.71
C CYS A 38 1.30 -10.23 14.10
N ILE A 39 1.20 -9.22 13.23
CA ILE A 39 -0.06 -8.82 12.60
C ILE A 39 -0.11 -9.34 11.17
N TYR A 40 -0.93 -10.37 10.94
CA TYR A 40 -1.12 -10.94 9.61
C TYR A 40 -1.71 -9.91 8.63
N ILE A 41 -1.16 -9.85 7.42
CA ILE A 41 -1.70 -9.07 6.30
C ILE A 41 -2.62 -9.98 5.49
N ASP A 42 -3.92 -9.87 5.72
CA ASP A 42 -4.94 -10.59 4.97
C ASP A 42 -5.02 -10.03 3.53
N PRO A 43 -4.70 -10.83 2.50
CA PRO A 43 -4.82 -10.44 1.09
C PRO A 43 -6.29 -10.33 0.64
N GLN A 44 -7.24 -10.74 1.48
CA GLN A 44 -8.66 -10.82 1.20
C GLN A 44 -8.97 -11.70 -0.02
N SER A 45 -8.36 -12.90 -0.09
CA SER A 45 -8.47 -13.81 -1.24
C SER A 45 -9.89 -14.27 -1.59
N HIS A 46 -10.86 -14.10 -0.68
CA HIS A 46 -12.28 -14.31 -0.96
C HIS A 46 -12.89 -13.21 -1.86
N LYS A 47 -12.25 -12.04 -1.98
CA LYS A 47 -12.69 -10.92 -2.83
C LYS A 47 -11.87 -10.88 -4.11
N LYS A 48 -12.37 -11.53 -5.17
CA LYS A 48 -11.71 -11.54 -6.47
C LYS A 48 -12.51 -10.81 -7.54
N HIS A 49 -11.79 -10.24 -8.50
CA HIS A 49 -12.32 -9.73 -9.75
C HIS A 49 -11.44 -10.26 -10.88
N LYS A 50 -12.03 -10.85 -11.92
CA LYS A 50 -11.29 -11.49 -13.04
C LYS A 50 -10.18 -12.45 -12.56
N GLY A 51 -10.48 -13.27 -11.55
CA GLY A 51 -9.58 -14.29 -11.01
C GLY A 51 -8.43 -13.80 -10.12
N LYS A 52 -8.26 -12.48 -9.92
CA LYS A 52 -7.22 -11.86 -9.08
C LYS A 52 -7.85 -11.09 -7.91
N GLU A 53 -7.14 -10.93 -6.80
CA GLU A 53 -7.60 -10.24 -5.60
C GLU A 53 -8.01 -8.79 -5.91
N LYS A 54 -9.10 -8.31 -5.30
CA LYS A 54 -9.56 -6.91 -5.49
C LYS A 54 -8.46 -5.91 -5.13
N ILE A 55 -7.66 -6.21 -4.11
CA ILE A 55 -6.56 -5.35 -3.70
C ILE A 55 -5.45 -5.29 -4.75
N PHE A 56 -5.16 -6.39 -5.46
CA PHE A 56 -4.19 -6.40 -6.56
C PHE A 56 -4.56 -5.35 -7.63
N TRP A 57 -5.83 -5.30 -8.04
CA TRP A 57 -6.30 -4.27 -8.96
C TRP A 57 -6.16 -2.88 -8.36
N HIS A 58 -6.48 -2.69 -7.07
CA HIS A 58 -6.39 -1.39 -6.41
C HIS A 58 -4.97 -0.82 -6.32
N ILE A 59 -3.95 -1.66 -6.27
CA ILE A 59 -2.53 -1.26 -6.17
C ILE A 59 -1.81 -1.27 -7.52
N THR A 60 -2.44 -1.69 -8.61
CA THR A 60 -1.84 -1.70 -9.96
C THR A 60 -2.59 -0.80 -10.95
N THR A 61 -3.74 -0.26 -10.55
CA THR A 61 -4.56 0.62 -11.40
C THR A 61 -4.91 1.92 -10.68
N ARG A 62 -5.24 2.94 -11.46
CA ARG A 62 -5.75 4.24 -11.00
C ARG A 62 -7.12 4.47 -11.60
N GLU A 63 -8.02 5.06 -10.83
CA GLU A 63 -9.31 5.51 -11.36
C GLU A 63 -9.11 6.77 -12.20
N ASN A 64 -9.56 6.72 -13.45
CA ASN A 64 -9.65 7.88 -14.31
C ASN A 64 -10.85 8.72 -13.89
N LYS A 65 -10.59 10.00 -13.58
CA LYS A 65 -11.59 10.91 -13.02
C LYS A 65 -12.75 11.20 -13.97
N GLN A 66 -12.53 11.11 -15.27
CA GLN A 66 -13.50 11.48 -16.31
C GLN A 66 -14.52 10.37 -16.55
N ASN A 67 -14.05 9.15 -16.79
CA ASN A 67 -14.89 8.00 -17.16
C ASN A 67 -15.14 7.01 -16.01
N LYS A 68 -14.52 7.23 -14.83
CA LYS A 68 -14.61 6.36 -13.64
C LYS A 68 -14.09 4.94 -13.85
N THR A 69 -13.36 4.67 -14.92
CA THR A 69 -12.74 3.37 -15.16
C THR A 69 -11.42 3.28 -14.44
N ARG A 70 -11.00 2.05 -14.11
CA ARG A 70 -9.66 1.79 -13.56
C ARG A 70 -8.73 1.39 -14.70
N GLU A 71 -7.67 2.16 -14.87
CA GLU A 71 -6.67 2.01 -15.92
C GLU A 71 -5.33 1.61 -15.30
N PHE A 72 -4.50 0.88 -16.03
CA PHE A 72 -3.18 0.47 -15.55
C PHE A 72 -2.32 1.67 -15.13
N ASP A 73 -1.76 1.61 -13.93
CA ASP A 73 -0.88 2.65 -13.37
C ASP A 73 0.53 2.08 -13.24
N SER A 74 1.36 2.38 -14.23
CA SER A 74 2.74 1.89 -14.28
C SER A 74 3.55 2.29 -13.05
N GLN A 75 3.30 3.49 -12.48
CA GLN A 75 4.03 3.97 -11.32
C GLN A 75 3.69 3.19 -10.04
N ARG A 76 2.46 2.67 -9.93
CA ARG A 76 2.09 1.78 -8.84
C ARG A 76 2.57 0.35 -9.09
N ALA A 77 2.28 -0.18 -10.27
CA ALA A 77 2.55 -1.56 -10.62
C ALA A 77 4.06 -1.88 -10.59
N CYS A 78 4.93 -0.96 -11.02
CA CYS A 78 6.37 -1.21 -11.03
C CYS A 78 6.99 -1.24 -9.63
N ARG A 79 6.25 -0.83 -8.59
CA ARG A 79 6.70 -0.80 -7.19
C ARG A 79 6.02 -1.86 -6.33
N ILE A 80 5.37 -2.85 -6.93
CA ILE A 80 4.57 -3.84 -6.20
C ILE A 80 5.41 -4.64 -5.19
N ASN A 81 6.66 -4.98 -5.54
CA ASN A 81 7.64 -5.63 -4.66
C ASN A 81 8.05 -4.75 -3.46
N TRP A 82 7.88 -3.43 -3.52
CA TRP A 82 8.24 -2.54 -2.42
C TRP A 82 7.27 -2.69 -1.25
N ILE A 83 6.02 -3.07 -1.51
CA ILE A 83 4.96 -3.08 -0.51
C ILE A 83 5.32 -4.04 0.63
N LYS A 84 5.73 -5.27 0.30
CA LYS A 84 6.20 -6.25 1.29
C LYS A 84 7.39 -5.74 2.08
N GLN A 85 8.39 -5.17 1.39
CA GLN A 85 9.60 -4.66 2.04
C GLN A 85 9.31 -3.51 3.01
N ILE A 86 8.38 -2.63 2.66
CA ILE A 86 7.93 -1.53 3.52
C ILE A 86 7.17 -2.05 4.75
N ILE A 87 6.34 -3.09 4.58
CA ILE A 87 5.61 -3.70 5.69
C ILE A 87 6.55 -4.40 6.68
N ILE A 88 7.48 -5.21 6.18
CA ILE A 88 8.44 -5.95 7.03
C ILE A 88 9.34 -4.96 7.76
N ASN A 89 9.89 -3.98 7.05
CA ASN A 89 10.85 -3.02 7.59
C ASN A 89 10.19 -1.75 8.13
N HIS A 90 8.95 -1.79 8.60
CA HIS A 90 8.17 -0.61 8.99
C HIS A 90 8.84 0.35 9.99
N THR A 91 9.82 -0.10 10.78
CA THR A 91 10.61 0.72 11.73
C THR A 91 11.87 1.34 11.11
N HIS A 92 12.16 1.05 9.84
CA HIS A 92 13.34 1.58 9.16
C HIS A 92 13.28 3.12 9.09
N PRO A 93 14.39 3.85 9.35
CA PRO A 93 14.36 5.32 9.45
C PRO A 93 13.86 6.06 8.20
N GLU A 94 13.96 5.44 7.01
CA GLU A 94 13.41 6.01 5.77
C GLU A 94 11.88 5.95 5.67
N ILE A 95 11.23 5.16 6.53
CA ILE A 95 9.80 4.95 6.54
C ILE A 95 9.20 5.81 7.65
N LYS A 96 8.50 6.86 7.24
CA LYS A 96 7.61 7.62 8.13
C LYS A 96 6.36 6.76 8.39
N ALA A 97 6.37 6.00 9.48
CA ALA A 97 5.25 5.22 9.95
C ALA A 97 4.36 6.06 10.87
N PHE A 98 3.06 6.15 10.58
CA PHE A 98 2.12 6.94 11.39
C PHE A 98 0.68 6.47 11.27
N TYR A 99 -0.10 6.66 12.33
CA TYR A 99 -1.55 6.47 12.28
C TYR A 99 -2.24 7.73 11.79
N TYR A 100 -3.33 7.54 11.06
CA TYR A 100 -4.18 8.64 10.62
C TYR A 100 -5.64 8.23 10.67
N LYS A 101 -6.46 9.06 11.30
CA LYS A 101 -7.90 8.90 11.34
C LYS A 101 -8.52 9.35 10.01
N GLU A 102 -8.98 8.39 9.23
CA GLU A 102 -9.88 8.64 8.11
C GLU A 102 -11.31 8.76 8.64
N LYS A 103 -12.23 9.25 7.78
CA LYS A 103 -13.65 9.43 8.12
C LYS A 103 -14.32 8.23 8.80
N ARG A 104 -13.89 7.00 8.51
CA ARG A 104 -14.53 5.76 9.00
C ARG A 104 -13.60 4.81 9.75
N ALA A 105 -12.29 5.02 9.69
CA ALA A 105 -11.32 4.07 10.22
C ALA A 105 -9.98 4.74 10.52
N ILE A 106 -9.27 4.23 11.51
CA ILE A 106 -7.85 4.55 11.68
C ILE A 106 -7.05 3.67 10.74
N ARG A 107 -6.16 4.29 9.97
CA ARG A 107 -5.27 3.59 9.03
C ARG A 107 -3.84 3.80 9.45
N PHE A 108 -3.02 2.81 9.15
CA PHE A 108 -1.58 2.87 9.36
C PHE A 108 -0.90 3.19 8.04
N TYR A 109 -0.25 4.34 7.98
CA TYR A 109 0.48 4.84 6.83
C TYR A 109 1.95 4.50 7.00
N LEU A 110 2.50 3.80 6.02
CA LEU A 110 3.92 3.50 5.90
C LEU A 110 4.45 4.25 4.68
N TRP A 111 5.10 5.39 4.93
CA TRP A 111 5.56 6.26 3.86
C TRP A 111 7.07 6.19 3.69
N LEU A 112 7.51 5.55 2.60
CA LEU A 112 8.89 5.59 2.15
C LEU A 112 9.19 6.98 1.58
N HIS A 113 9.61 7.88 2.47
CA HIS A 113 9.47 9.33 2.29
C HIS A 113 10.28 9.87 1.11
N ASN A 114 11.54 9.46 0.99
CA ASN A 114 12.46 9.93 -0.05
C ASN A 114 12.12 9.36 -1.43
N HIS A 115 11.36 8.26 -1.49
CA HIS A 115 10.91 7.63 -2.73
C HIS A 115 9.45 7.92 -3.07
N ASN A 116 8.79 8.80 -2.32
CA ASN A 116 7.42 9.25 -2.57
C ASN A 116 6.43 8.08 -2.73
N PHE A 117 6.59 6.99 -1.97
CA PHE A 117 5.71 5.81 -2.06
C PHE A 117 5.06 5.49 -0.72
N ILE A 118 3.73 5.36 -0.72
CA ILE A 118 2.94 5.11 0.49
C ILE A 118 2.29 3.73 0.40
N VAL A 119 2.35 2.99 1.50
CA VAL A 119 1.55 1.80 1.78
C VAL A 119 0.57 2.13 2.89
N ILE A 120 -0.71 1.76 2.73
CA ILE A 120 -1.74 2.05 3.72
C ILE A 120 -2.42 0.76 4.15
N LEU A 121 -2.38 0.48 5.46
CA LEU A 121 -3.02 -0.68 6.07
C LEU A 121 -4.22 -0.25 6.90
N GLN A 122 -5.16 -1.17 7.09
CA GLN A 122 -6.27 -1.01 8.04
C GLN A 122 -6.45 -2.29 8.85
N LYS A 123 -6.62 -2.13 10.17
CA LYS A 123 -6.80 -3.25 11.11
C LYS A 123 -8.16 -3.93 10.88
N LEU A 124 -8.19 -5.27 10.92
CA LEU A 124 -9.42 -6.08 10.87
C LEU A 124 -9.83 -6.61 12.23
N GLY A 125 -8.85 -6.88 13.10
CA GLY A 125 -9.04 -7.42 14.44
C GLY A 125 -7.76 -7.24 15.25
N ARG A 126 -7.56 -8.05 16.30
CA ARG A 126 -6.39 -7.91 17.18
C ARG A 126 -5.07 -8.21 16.46
N SER A 127 -5.02 -9.31 15.69
CA SER A 127 -3.82 -9.88 15.08
C SER A 127 -3.84 -9.88 13.55
N SER A 128 -4.75 -9.14 12.93
CA SER A 128 -4.83 -9.05 11.46
C SER A 128 -5.17 -7.66 10.95
N SER A 129 -4.67 -7.37 9.77
CA SER A 129 -4.93 -6.16 9.00
C SER A 129 -5.03 -6.52 7.51
N PHE A 130 -5.38 -5.56 6.67
CA PHE A 130 -5.33 -5.73 5.22
C PHE A 130 -4.71 -4.49 4.56
N LEU A 131 -4.15 -4.71 3.39
CA LEU A 131 -3.69 -3.63 2.53
C LEU A 131 -4.90 -2.90 1.94
N VAL A 132 -5.04 -1.61 2.26
CA VAL A 132 -6.10 -0.75 1.71
C VAL A 132 -5.72 -0.31 0.30
N THR A 133 -4.51 0.20 0.15
CA THR A 133 -3.93 0.64 -1.12
C THR A 133 -2.43 0.91 -0.96
N SER A 134 -1.72 1.06 -2.07
CA SER A 134 -0.39 1.64 -2.14
C SER A 134 -0.27 2.53 -3.38
N PHE A 135 0.54 3.59 -3.30
CA PHE A 135 0.71 4.49 -4.43
C PHE A 135 1.97 5.35 -4.39
N TYR A 136 2.39 5.76 -5.58
CA TYR A 136 3.41 6.76 -5.80
C TYR A 136 2.80 8.16 -5.80
N ILE A 137 3.39 9.09 -5.07
CA ILE A 137 3.03 10.51 -5.02
C ILE A 137 3.70 11.19 -6.22
N ASP A 138 3.03 11.15 -7.38
CA ASP A 138 3.45 11.90 -8.58
C ASP A 138 3.01 13.37 -8.53
N LYS A 139 3.24 14.11 -9.63
CA LYS A 139 2.88 15.53 -9.76
C LYS A 139 1.39 15.83 -9.52
N GLY A 140 0.50 14.85 -9.69
CA GLY A 140 -0.93 14.98 -9.45
C GLY A 140 -1.32 14.85 -7.97
N TYR A 141 -0.39 14.46 -7.10
CA TYR A 141 -0.60 14.39 -5.66
C TYR A 141 0.14 15.51 -4.93
N ASN A 142 -0.52 16.08 -3.92
CA ASN A 142 0.13 17.07 -3.05
C ASN A 142 0.84 16.36 -1.89
N LYS A 143 2.18 16.21 -2.00
CA LYS A 143 3.04 15.66 -0.95
C LYS A 143 2.83 16.33 0.42
N ASN A 144 2.52 17.62 0.45
CA ASN A 144 2.35 18.38 1.70
C ASN A 144 1.15 17.88 2.52
N ILE A 145 0.16 17.23 1.90
CA ILE A 145 -0.95 16.60 2.62
C ILE A 145 -0.40 15.52 3.56
N TYR A 146 0.49 14.65 3.07
CA TYR A 146 1.05 13.56 3.85
C TYR A 146 2.08 14.06 4.87
N GLU A 147 2.85 15.11 4.55
CA GLU A 147 3.70 15.78 5.54
C GLU A 147 2.89 16.35 6.71
N LYS A 148 1.79 17.04 6.42
CA LYS A 148 0.93 17.59 7.46
C LYS A 148 0.34 16.49 8.35
N ARG A 149 -0.08 15.37 7.76
CA ARG A 149 -0.59 14.22 8.52
C ARG A 149 0.49 13.62 9.42
N TYR A 150 1.68 13.40 8.88
CA TYR A 150 2.81 12.89 9.65
C TYR A 150 3.17 13.83 10.80
N ARG A 151 3.28 15.15 10.55
CA ARG A 151 3.53 16.16 11.58
C ARG A 151 2.46 16.19 12.67
N ASN A 152 1.19 16.08 12.29
CA ASN A 152 0.10 16.03 13.27
C ASN A 152 0.19 14.80 14.17
N TYR A 153 0.57 13.65 13.61
CA TYR A 153 0.75 12.41 14.38
C TYR A 153 1.92 12.51 15.37
N ILE A 154 3.11 12.93 14.91
CA ILE A 154 4.30 13.03 15.78
C ILE A 154 4.12 14.07 16.90
N ASN A 155 3.33 15.12 16.66
CA ASN A 155 3.05 16.14 17.66
C ASN A 155 1.94 15.71 18.65
N GLY A 156 1.30 14.56 18.45
CA GLY A 156 0.20 14.10 19.30
C GLY A 156 -1.06 14.97 19.20
N ASN A 157 -1.26 15.67 18.08
CA ASN A 157 -2.34 16.65 17.93
C ASN A 157 -3.74 16.02 17.75
N ASP A 158 -3.81 14.72 17.45
CA ASP A 158 -5.06 14.01 17.16
C ASP A 158 -5.51 13.18 18.36
N ILE A 159 -6.53 13.67 19.08
CA ILE A 159 -7.10 13.02 20.26
C ILE A 159 -7.69 11.63 19.93
N GLU A 160 -8.15 11.41 18.68
CA GLU A 160 -8.71 10.12 18.27
C GLU A 160 -7.64 9.05 18.11
N LEU A 161 -6.37 9.44 18.04
CA LEU A 161 -5.22 8.53 17.98
C LEU A 161 -4.63 8.25 19.36
N LYS A 162 -5.18 8.84 20.43
CA LYS A 162 -4.73 8.56 21.79
C LYS A 162 -4.89 7.06 22.11
N ASN A 163 -3.79 6.42 22.52
CA ASN A 163 -3.70 4.98 22.76
C ASN A 163 -3.96 4.10 21.51
N CYS A 164 -3.84 4.66 20.30
CA CYS A 164 -3.91 3.87 19.08
C CYS A 164 -2.54 3.24 18.81
N GLU A 165 -2.34 2.03 19.31
CA GLU A 165 -1.15 1.23 19.07
C GLU A 165 -1.58 -0.13 18.51
N TRP A 166 -0.95 -0.54 17.41
CA TRP A 166 -1.25 -1.84 16.83
C TRP A 166 -0.41 -2.96 17.44
N PHE A 167 0.76 -2.62 17.97
CA PHE A 167 1.81 -3.46 18.54
C PHE A 167 2.60 -2.61 19.55
#